data_AF-A0A931AC48-F1
#
_entry.id   AF-A0A931AC48-F1
#
_cell.length_a   1.000
_cell.length_b   1.000
_cell.length_c   1.000
_cell.angle_alpha   90.00
_cell.angle_beta   90.00
_cell.angle_gamma   90.00
#
_symmetry.space_group_name_H-M   'P 1'
#
loop_
_entity.id
_entity.type
_entity.pdbx_description
1 polymer ?
#
loop_
_entity_poly.entity_id
_entity_poly.type
_entity_poly.pdbx_seq_one_letter_code
_entity_poly.pdbx_strand_id
1 'polypeptide(L)' 'MAPAYHPRAVATYCHTGDGGQWWSFDDAWSIGRKTAWLRSKGLLGAMIWEMSGDAGVLTNALDTGLR' A
#
# COMPACT_ATOMS: atom_id res chain seq x y z
N MET A 1 -4.62 -17.24 -2.08
CA MET A 1 -4.61 -16.45 -3.32
C MET A 1 -3.44 -15.47 -3.25
N ALA A 2 -2.68 -15.27 -4.33
CA ALA A 2 -1.61 -14.27 -4.38
C ALA A 2 -2.18 -12.88 -4.76
N PRO A 3 -1.67 -11.78 -4.17
CA PRO A 3 -2.05 -10.43 -4.57
C PRO A 3 -1.61 -10.12 -6.00
N ALA A 4 -2.40 -9.31 -6.69
CA ALA A 4 -2.06 -8.70 -7.97
C ALA A 4 -1.73 -7.22 -7.78
N TYR A 5 -0.84 -6.72 -8.64
CA TYR A 5 -0.34 -5.34 -8.58
C TYR A 5 -0.75 -4.60 -9.85
N HIS A 6 -1.26 -3.37 -9.69
CA HIS A 6 -1.55 -2.48 -10.82
C HIS A 6 -0.59 -1.28 -10.82
N PRO A 7 0.56 -1.35 -11.53
CA PRO A 7 1.65 -0.37 -11.41
C PRO A 7 1.26 1.07 -11.75
N ARG A 8 0.34 1.27 -12.69
CA ARG A 8 -0.12 2.61 -13.09
C ARG A 8 -1.01 3.26 -12.04
N ALA A 9 -1.79 2.46 -11.31
CA ALA A 9 -2.68 2.95 -10.26
C ALA A 9 -2.00 2.97 -8.89
N VAL A 10 -0.86 2.25 -8.75
CA VAL A 10 -0.19 2.02 -7.46
C VAL A 10 -1.18 1.40 -6.47
N ALA A 11 -1.84 0.33 -6.90
CA ALA A 11 -2.84 -0.37 -6.12
C ALA A 11 -2.57 -1.87 -6.09
N THR A 12 -2.76 -2.46 -4.91
CA THR A 12 -2.71 -3.91 -4.68
C THR A 12 -4.14 -4.41 -4.53
N TYR A 13 -4.47 -5.53 -5.17
CA TYR A 13 -5.82 -6.11 -5.14
C TYR A 13 -5.81 -7.63 -5.20
N CYS A 14 -6.90 -8.24 -4.75
CA CYS A 14 -7.19 -9.67 -4.83
C CYS A 14 -8.57 -9.89 -5.46
N HIS A 15 -8.76 -11.03 -6.13
CA HIS A 15 -10.03 -11.47 -6.71
C HIS A 15 -10.15 -13.00 -6.79
N THR A 16 -11.29 -13.58 -6.43
CA THR A 16 -11.43 -15.06 -6.36
C THR A 16 -11.90 -15.72 -7.66
N GLY A 17 -11.82 -15.03 -8.79
CA GLY A 17 -12.32 -15.49 -10.10
C GLY A 17 -13.73 -14.97 -10.44
N ASP A 18 -14.33 -15.50 -11.50
CA ASP A 18 -15.62 -15.05 -12.04
C ASP A 18 -16.76 -15.21 -11.02
N GLY A 19 -17.58 -14.15 -10.87
CA GLY A 19 -18.64 -14.11 -9.85
C GLY A 19 -18.14 -14.11 -8.40
N GLY A 20 -16.82 -14.03 -8.20
CA GLY A 20 -16.15 -14.04 -6.92
C GLY A 20 -16.10 -12.68 -6.23
N GLN A 21 -15.33 -12.61 -5.16
CA GLN A 21 -15.10 -11.37 -4.43
C GLN A 21 -13.88 -10.62 -4.99
N TRP A 22 -13.90 -9.30 -4.92
CA TRP A 22 -12.77 -8.42 -5.28
C TRP A 22 -12.52 -7.41 -4.17
N TRP A 23 -11.27 -7.28 -3.73
CA TRP A 23 -10.87 -6.35 -2.67
C TRP A 23 -9.59 -5.62 -3.07
N SER A 24 -9.46 -4.36 -2.66
CA SER A 24 -8.23 -3.55 -2.78
C SER A 24 -7.71 -3.20 -1.39
N PHE A 25 -6.40 -3.13 -1.25
CA PHE A 25 -5.74 -2.80 0.01
C PHE A 25 -4.34 -2.23 -0.24
N ASP A 26 -3.72 -1.69 0.81
CA ASP A 26 -2.31 -1.36 0.81
C ASP A 26 -1.47 -2.51 1.38
N ASP A 27 -0.30 -2.71 0.80
CA ASP A 27 0.73 -3.62 1.29
C ASP A 27 2.09 -2.91 1.28
N ALA A 28 3.15 -3.62 1.69
CA ALA A 28 4.50 -3.03 1.70
C ALA A 28 4.93 -2.50 0.32
N TRP A 29 4.47 -3.13 -0.77
CA TRP A 29 4.76 -2.68 -2.13
C TRP A 29 4.10 -1.33 -2.44
N SER A 30 2.78 -1.19 -2.21
CA SER A 30 2.07 0.05 -2.53
C SER A 30 2.53 1.20 -1.64
N ILE A 31 2.77 0.95 -0.34
CA ILE A 31 3.32 1.95 0.59
C ILE A 31 4.72 2.41 0.14
N GLY A 32 5.61 1.49 -0.25
CA GLY A 32 6.94 1.85 -0.76
C GLY A 32 6.90 2.72 -2.02
N ARG A 33 5.90 2.52 -2.90
CA ARG A 33 5.69 3.38 -4.07
C ARG A 33 5.13 4.75 -3.68
N LYS A 34 4.21 4.80 -2.71
CA LYS A 34 3.66 6.06 -2.18
C LYS A 34 4.75 6.91 -1.52
N THR A 35 5.62 6.32 -0.69
CA THR A 35 6.73 7.05 -0.05
C THR A 35 7.76 7.55 -1.06
N ALA A 36 8.11 6.77 -2.08
CA ALA A 36 8.95 7.23 -3.18
C ALA A 36 8.36 8.46 -3.88
N TRP A 37 7.05 8.46 -4.12
CA TRP A 37 6.35 9.61 -4.69
C TRP A 37 6.36 10.82 -3.75
N LEU A 38 6.07 10.65 -2.45
CA LEU A 38 6.11 11.72 -1.45
C LEU A 38 7.48 12.42 -1.43
N ARG A 39 8.57 11.64 -1.41
CA ARG A 39 9.94 12.16 -1.45
C ARG A 39 10.21 12.94 -2.74
N SER A 40 9.75 12.43 -3.88
CA SER A 40 9.91 13.12 -5.18
C SER A 40 9.21 14.48 -5.23
N LYS A 41 8.22 14.70 -4.36
CA LYS A 41 7.43 15.94 -4.27
C LYS A 41 7.84 16.83 -3.10
N GLY A 42 8.81 16.44 -2.28
CA GLY A 42 9.20 17.19 -1.08
C GLY A 42 8.09 17.29 -0.03
N LEU A 43 7.19 16.29 0.02
CA LEU A 43 6.10 16.26 0.99
C LEU A 43 6.57 15.71 2.33
N LEU A 44 5.95 16.16 3.42
CA LEU A 44 6.43 15.92 4.79
C LEU A 44 6.15 14.50 5.33
N GLY A 45 5.20 13.77 4.76
CA GLY A 45 4.86 12.42 5.21
C GLY A 45 3.47 11.94 4.75
N ALA A 46 2.96 10.92 5.43
CA ALA A 46 1.61 10.38 5.22
C ALA A 46 0.94 10.02 6.55
N MET A 47 -0.37 9.81 6.49
CA MET A 47 -1.21 9.36 7.60
C MET A 47 -1.77 7.97 7.26
N ILE A 48 -1.81 7.08 8.25
CA ILE A 48 -2.41 5.74 8.15
C ILE A 48 -3.76 5.74 8.87
N TRP A 49 -4.80 5.23 8.20
CA TRP A 49 -6.11 5.00 8.77
C TRP A 49 -6.50 3.52 8.61
N GLU A 50 -6.72 2.74 9.67
CA GLU A 50 -6.43 2.98 11.09
C GLU A 50 -5.40 1.98 11.62
N MET A 51 -4.79 2.30 12.77
CA MET A 51 -3.63 1.56 13.28
C MET A 51 -3.96 0.15 13.75
N SER A 52 -5.16 -0.07 14.28
CA SER A 52 -5.68 -1.38 14.71
C SER A 52 -5.71 -2.43 13.59
N GLY A 53 -5.77 -1.99 12.33
CA GLY A 53 -5.76 -2.86 11.15
C GLY A 53 -4.37 -3.26 10.67
N ASP A 54 -3.30 -2.73 11.25
CA ASP A 54 -1.92 -3.01 10.84
C ASP A 54 -1.17 -3.80 11.92
N ALA A 55 -0.64 -4.96 11.55
CA ALA A 55 0.26 -5.74 12.42
C ALA A 55 1.69 -5.16 12.50
N GLY A 56 1.91 -3.97 11.93
CA GLY A 56 3.18 -3.25 11.85
C GLY A 56 3.84 -3.31 10.47
N VAL A 57 3.28 -4.04 9.50
CA VAL A 57 3.85 -4.18 8.16
C VAL A 57 3.76 -2.86 7.39
N LEU A 58 2.60 -2.18 7.44
CA LEU A 58 2.39 -0.95 6.68
C LEU A 58 3.13 0.22 7.33
N THR A 59 3.10 0.30 8.65
CA THR A 59 3.78 1.34 9.41
C THR A 59 5.30 1.23 9.28
N ASN A 60 5.87 0.01 9.30
CA ASN A 60 7.30 -0.19 9.07
C ASN A 60 7.70 0.16 7.62
N ALA A 61 6.86 -0.16 6.63
CA ALA A 61 7.10 0.22 5.24
C ALA A 61 7.07 1.75 5.06
N LEU A 62 6.17 2.45 5.77
CA LEU A 62 6.11 3.90 5.79
C LEU A 62 7.36 4.52 6.41
N ASP A 63 7.75 4.08 7.61
CA ASP A 63 8.95 4.56 8.32
C ASP A 63 10.22 4.32 7.48
N THR A 64 10.38 3.11 6.93
CA THR A 64 11.52 2.78 6.07
C THR A 64 11.56 3.63 4.81
N GLY A 65 10.40 3.92 4.21
CA GLY A 65 10.31 4.66 2.96
C GLY A 65 10.48 6.18 3.09
N LEU A 66 10.35 6.74 4.29
CA LEU A 66 10.46 8.18 4.55
C LEU A 66 11.79 8.60 5.20
N ARG A 67 12.61 7.66 5.67
CA ARG A 67 14.01 7.91 6.05
C ARG A 67 14.87 8.19 4.81
#